data_AF-A0A359B3K8-F1
#
_entry.id   AF-A0A359B3K8-F1
#
_cell.length_a   1.000
_cell.length_b   1.000
_cell.length_c   1.000
_cell.angle_alpha   90.00
_cell.angle_beta   90.00
_cell.angle_gamma   90.00
#
_symmetry.space_group_name_H-M   'P 1'
#
loop_
_entity.id
_entity.type
_entity.pdbx_description
1 polymer ?
#
loop_
_entity_poly.entity_id
_entity_poly.type
_entity_poly.pdbx_seq_one_letter_code
_entity_poly.pdbx_strand_id
1 'polypeptide(L)' 'MNENDLRILATFANVTIICVMLGSGTWVALDARKKGRTAAEIVSWFFFATMFILIGPLLYVLFRNKFYK' A
#
# COMPACT_ATOMS: atom_id res chain seq x y z
N MET A 1 10.78 -22.27 -13.00
CA MET A 1 10.63 -20.80 -12.97
C MET A 1 12.02 -20.22 -12.88
N ASN A 2 12.40 -19.43 -13.88
CA ASN A 2 13.71 -18.81 -13.93
C ASN A 2 13.75 -17.60 -12.97
N GLU A 3 14.95 -17.11 -12.63
CA GLU A 3 15.08 -15.97 -11.70
C GLU A 3 14.34 -14.71 -12.22
N ASN A 4 14.33 -14.51 -13.54
CA ASN A 4 13.58 -13.44 -14.19
C ASN A 4 12.05 -13.58 -14.01
N ASP A 5 11.50 -14.80 -14.05
CA ASP A 5 10.07 -15.04 -13.86
C ASP A 5 9.64 -14.67 -12.43
N LEU A 6 10.48 -15.00 -11.45
CA LEU A 6 10.28 -14.63 -10.04
C LEU A 6 10.30 -13.12 -9.84
N ARG A 7 11.23 -12.40 -10.49
CA ARG A 7 11.32 -10.94 -10.42
C ARG A 7 10.11 -10.27 -11.06
N ILE A 8 9.65 -10.76 -12.21
CA ILE A 8 8.45 -10.25 -12.89
C ILE A 8 7.22 -10.45 -12.00
N LEU A 9 7.05 -11.66 -11.43
CA LEU A 9 5.93 -11.96 -10.55
C LEU A 9 5.94 -11.09 -9.28
N ALA A 10 7.10 -10.91 -8.65
CA ALA A 10 7.25 -10.05 -7.49
C ALA A 10 6.94 -8.58 -7.81
N THR A 11 7.37 -8.10 -8.98
CA THR A 11 7.10 -6.73 -9.43
C THR A 11 5.61 -6.54 -9.68
N PHE A 12 4.99 -7.47 -10.41
CA PHE A 12 3.56 -7.46 -10.70
C PHE A 12 2.74 -7.44 -9.41
N ALA A 13 3.02 -8.35 -8.48
CA ALA A 13 2.31 -8.42 -7.20
C ALA A 13 2.43 -7.11 -6.40
N ASN A 14 3.64 -6.52 -6.32
CA ASN A 14 3.84 -5.25 -5.63
C ASN A 14 3.07 -4.09 -6.28
N VAL A 15 3.10 -3.99 -7.62
CA VAL A 15 2.36 -2.96 -8.35
C VAL A 15 0.85 -3.13 -8.13
N THR A 16 0.34 -4.35 -8.20
CA THR A 16 -1.08 -4.63 -7.93
C THR A 16 -1.48 -4.20 -6.52
N ILE A 17 -0.68 -4.56 -5.51
CA ILE A 17 -0.94 -4.17 -4.11
C ILE A 17 -0.98 -2.64 -3.97
N ILE A 18 -0.02 -1.93 -4.56
CA ILE A 18 0.03 -0.46 -4.51
C ILE A 18 -1.21 0.15 -5.19
N CYS A 19 -1.59 -0.34 -6.38
CA CYS A 19 -2.78 0.13 -7.08
C CYS A 19 -4.06 -0.09 -6.26
N VAL A 20 -4.20 -1.26 -5.62
CA VAL A 20 -5.34 -1.55 -4.74
C VAL A 20 -5.33 -0.62 -3.54
N MET A 21 -4.20 -0.42 -2.86
CA MET A 21 -4.11 0.48 -1.71
C MET A 21 -4.48 1.93 -2.05
N LEU A 22 -3.98 2.46 -3.17
CA LEU A 22 -4.31 3.81 -3.62
C LEU A 22 -5.78 3.92 -4.04
N GLY A 23 -6.30 2.90 -4.75
CA GLY A 23 -7.71 2.82 -5.15
C GLY A 23 -8.63 2.78 -3.94
N SER A 24 -8.34 1.94 -2.95
CA SER A 24 -9.09 1.82 -1.70
C SER A 24 -9.04 3.12 -0.88
N GLY A 25 -7.86 3.73 -0.71
CA GLY A 25 -7.73 5.00 0.00
C GLY A 25 -8.52 6.14 -0.67
N THR A 26 -8.45 6.22 -2.01
CA THR A 26 -9.22 7.19 -2.79
C THR A 26 -10.72 6.93 -2.68
N TRP A 27 -11.15 5.67 -2.74
CA TRP A 27 -12.55 5.30 -2.62
C TRP A 27 -13.14 5.65 -1.25
N VAL A 28 -12.42 5.33 -0.17
CA VAL A 28 -12.83 5.70 1.20
C VAL A 28 -12.91 7.22 1.35
N ALA A 29 -11.95 7.96 0.79
CA ALA A 29 -11.98 9.42 0.83
C ALA A 29 -13.21 9.97 0.09
N LEU A 30 -13.56 9.41 -1.08
CA LEU A 30 -14.75 9.80 -1.82
C LEU A 30 -16.06 9.41 -1.10
N ASP A 31 -16.13 8.23 -0.48
CA ASP A 31 -17.30 7.81 0.30
C ASP A 31 -17.51 8.69 1.53
N ALA A 32 -16.44 9.03 2.25
CA ALA A 32 -16.49 9.92 3.41
C ALA A 32 -16.90 11.35 3.02
N ARG A 33 -16.47 11.84 1.85
CA ARG A 33 -16.98 13.11 1.27
C ARG A 33 -18.47 13.05 0.97
N LYS A 34 -18.96 11.96 0.36
CA LYS A 34 -20.38 11.77 0.04
C LYS A 34 -21.26 11.72 1.29
N LYS A 35 -20.74 11.21 2.41
CA LYS A 35 -21.43 11.16 3.71
C LYS A 35 -21.36 12.46 4.52
N GLY A 36 -20.75 13.51 3.99
CA GLY A 36 -20.64 14.81 4.68
C GLY A 36 -19.73 14.78 5.92
N ARG A 37 -18.80 13.82 6.01
CA ARG A 37 -17.85 13.74 7.12
C ARG A 37 -16.85 14.88 7.06
N THR A 38 -16.33 15.30 8.21
CA THR A 38 -15.37 16.40 8.32
C THR A 38 -14.08 16.07 7.57
N ALA A 39 -13.45 17.10 6.98
CA ALA A 39 -12.21 16.96 6.21
C ALA A 39 -11.08 16.27 6.99
N ALA A 40 -11.01 16.51 8.30
CA ALA A 40 -10.06 15.83 9.19
C ALA A 40 -10.26 14.31 9.19
N GLU A 41 -11.52 13.84 9.24
CA GLU A 41 -11.85 12.42 9.27
C GLU A 41 -11.52 11.75 7.92
N ILE A 42 -11.77 12.43 6.82
CA ILE A 42 -11.41 11.98 5.46
C ILE A 42 -9.90 11.79 5.33
N VAL A 43 -9.11 12.77 5.82
CA VAL A 43 -7.65 12.70 5.81
C VAL A 43 -7.16 11.58 6.71
N SER A 44 -7.73 11.41 7.91
CA SER A 44 -7.38 10.30 8.81
C SER A 44 -7.62 8.93 8.17
N TRP A 45 -8.76 8.74 7.49
CA TRP A 45 -9.06 7.49 6.78
C TRP A 45 -8.14 7.25 5.58
N PHE A 46 -7.83 8.30 4.82
CA PHE A 46 -6.88 8.20 3.71
C PHE A 46 -5.48 7.84 4.23
N PHE A 47 -5.01 8.50 5.29
CA PHE A 47 -3.71 8.22 5.91
C PHE A 47 -3.67 6.80 6.48
N PHE A 48 -4.74 6.37 7.16
CA PHE A 48 -4.84 5.01 7.69
C PHE A 48 -4.76 3.96 6.58
N ALA A 49 -5.48 4.15 5.48
CA ALA A 49 -5.46 3.23 4.34
C ALA A 49 -4.11 3.24 3.59
N THR A 50 -3.48 4.41 3.45
CA THR A 50 -2.21 4.56 2.71
C THR A 50 -0.97 4.29 3.57
N MET A 51 -1.06 4.29 4.90
CA MET A 51 0.05 3.93 5.79
C MET A 51 0.55 2.51 5.53
N PHE A 52 -0.33 1.61 5.08
CA PHE A 52 0.05 0.24 4.73
C PHE A 52 1.00 0.17 3.52
N ILE A 53 1.08 1.22 2.70
CA ILE A 53 2.08 1.34 1.62
C ILE A 53 3.49 1.39 2.20
N LEU A 54 3.68 2.00 3.38
CA LEU A 54 4.98 2.12 4.03
C LEU A 54 5.43 0.81 4.71
N ILE A 55 4.49 -0.06 5.08
CA ILE A 55 4.77 -1.31 5.79
C ILE A 55 5.59 -2.27 4.92
N GLY A 56 5.33 -2.35 3.61
CA GLY A 56 6.09 -3.19 2.69
C GLY A 56 7.59 -2.84 2.65
N PRO A 57 7.96 -1.58 2.35
CA PRO A 57 9.34 -1.10 2.41
C PRO A 57 9.98 -1.23 3.81
N LEU A 58 9.23 -0.93 4.87
CA LEU A 58 9.71 -1.08 6.25
C LEU A 58 10.07 -2.52 6.57
N LEU A 59 9.19 -3.46 6.24
CA LEU A 59 9.45 -4.89 6.39
C LEU A 59 10.62 -5.32 5.53
N TYR A 60 10.72 -4.85 4.27
CA TYR A 60 11.87 -5.14 3.42
C TYR A 60 13.18 -4.71 4.07
N VAL A 61 13.28 -3.48 4.60
CA VAL A 61 14.50 -2.99 5.25
C VAL A 61 14.80 -3.78 6.53
N LEU A 62 13.79 -4.05 7.36
CA LEU A 62 13.95 -4.81 8.60
C LEU A 62 14.43 -6.25 8.34
N PHE A 63 13.85 -6.92 7.33
CA PHE A 63 14.19 -8.30 6.99
C PHE A 63 15.47 -8.40 6.16
N ARG A 64 15.78 -7.41 5.32
CA ARG A 64 17.05 -7.33 4.59
C ARG A 64 18.24 -7.40 5.53
N ASN A 65 18.22 -6.61 6.61
CA ASN A 65 19.30 -6.61 7.59
C ASN A 65 19.41 -7.91 8.39
N LYS A 66 18.34 -8.73 8.44
CA LYS A 66 18.28 -9.95 9.25
C LYS A 66 18.54 -11.23 8.45
N PHE A 67 18.18 -11.27 7.16
CA PHE A 67 18.18 -12.50 6.35
C PHE A 67 19.12 -12.46 5.13
N TYR A 68 19.58 -11.28 4.70
CA TYR A 68 20.41 -11.11 3.49
C TYR A 68 21.82 -10.59 3.80
N LYS A 69 22.46 -11.11 4.86
CA LYS A 69 23.89 -10.87 5.12
C LYS A 69 24.76 -11.63 4.14
#